data_AF-A0A0P7YS65-F1
#
_entry.id   AF-A0A0P7YS65-F1
#
_cell.length_a   1.000
_cell.length_b   1.000
_cell.length_c   1.000
_cell.angle_alpha   90.00
_cell.angle_beta   90.00
_cell.angle_gamma   90.00
#
_symmetry.space_group_name_H-M   'P 1'
#
loop_
_entity.id
_entity.type
_entity.pdbx_description
1 polymer ?
#
loop_
_entity_poly.entity_id
_entity_poly.type
_entity_poly.pdbx_seq_one_letter_code
_entity_poly.pdbx_strand_id
1 'polypeptide(L)'
;MTSTDRVLDNDFHRSAASGQDAETASFAVRAEEIQTQPKADDYPFIPESDQNQGNQVILQPTSKSFSTISVEKSKENDADKETDLAGFRIRRIMRWVGYGLFILYCVDVGYILYPPEFTNIVWEYQAMGDLVRLVPTLAISFILIFYGETADRKKIERWVLFVLSWATVLIAVIHLLMVPLALVNAARISVQNNEQISTQVNQQKQQLEATQEQLERATTEELASLIPVPDTQGNLPNAPKNPEEAKVQVITRLGEARQAADTQAENARENLRDNLLKNTVKIVVEAFIGAVILIYTWALTRWARRRKSYGRNAETLAISKQGKRLRKNGKANKSSRLRRSV
;
A
#
# COMPACT_ATOMS: atom_id res chain seq x y z
N MET A 1 23.90 -48.68 -69.39
CA MET A 1 24.40 -47.68 -68.41
C MET A 1 23.19 -47.09 -67.72
N THR A 2 22.57 -47.88 -66.82
CA THR A 2 22.49 -47.69 -65.35
C THR A 2 21.52 -46.55 -65.00
N SER A 3 20.23 -46.74 -64.72
CA SER A 3 19.52 -47.71 -63.86
C SER A 3 20.13 -47.83 -62.47
N THR A 4 19.57 -47.09 -61.51
CA THR A 4 19.67 -47.38 -60.08
C THR A 4 18.38 -46.94 -59.41
N ASP A 5 17.65 -47.97 -58.98
CA ASP A 5 16.62 -47.96 -57.95
C ASP A 5 17.08 -47.28 -56.67
N ARG A 6 16.12 -46.65 -55.97
CA ARG A 6 16.11 -46.60 -54.50
C ARG A 6 14.68 -46.47 -53.99
N VAL A 7 14.09 -47.64 -53.85
CA VAL A 7 13.18 -47.98 -52.75
C VAL A 7 14.00 -47.93 -51.46
N LEU A 8 13.47 -47.31 -50.40
CA LEU A 8 13.58 -47.75 -49.00
C LEU A 8 12.84 -46.78 -48.05
N ASP A 9 12.10 -47.41 -47.14
CA ASP A 9 11.72 -47.00 -45.78
C ASP A 9 10.52 -46.07 -45.56
N ASN A 10 9.35 -46.73 -45.65
CA ASN A 10 8.34 -46.69 -44.60
C ASN A 10 8.93 -47.26 -43.29
N ASP A 11 8.83 -46.50 -42.21
CA ASP A 11 8.60 -46.90 -40.81
C ASP A 11 9.33 -45.96 -39.84
N PHE A 12 8.71 -45.74 -38.67
CA PHE A 12 9.21 -44.97 -37.51
C PHE A 12 9.14 -43.43 -37.56
N HIS A 13 8.00 -42.87 -37.14
CA HIS A 13 7.87 -42.35 -35.76
C HIS A 13 6.41 -42.07 -35.40
N ARG A 14 5.79 -43.10 -34.83
CA ARG A 14 4.70 -43.01 -33.87
C ARG A 14 5.30 -42.49 -32.55
N SER A 15 4.53 -41.73 -31.77
CA SER A 15 4.75 -41.34 -30.36
C SER A 15 5.25 -39.92 -30.08
N ALA A 16 4.31 -38.95 -30.06
CA ALA A 16 4.34 -37.78 -29.17
C ALA A 16 2.96 -37.10 -29.03
N ALA A 17 1.87 -37.86 -29.07
CA ALA A 17 0.52 -37.39 -28.72
C ALA A 17 0.12 -38.08 -27.41
N SER A 18 0.64 -37.55 -26.31
CA SER A 18 0.33 -37.98 -24.94
C SER A 18 0.83 -36.88 -24.01
N GLY A 19 -0.07 -36.08 -23.45
CA GLY A 19 0.26 -35.21 -22.32
C GLY A 19 -0.36 -33.82 -22.24
N GLN A 20 -1.44 -33.49 -22.96
CA GLN A 20 -2.14 -32.20 -22.74
C GLN A 20 -3.63 -32.30 -22.41
N ASP A 21 -4.24 -33.48 -22.48
CA ASP A 21 -5.68 -33.64 -22.27
C ASP A 21 -6.05 -34.23 -20.89
N ALA A 22 -5.07 -34.36 -19.98
CA ALA A 22 -5.30 -34.87 -18.62
C ALA A 22 -5.29 -33.77 -17.53
N GLU A 23 -4.99 -32.51 -17.87
CA GLU A 23 -4.90 -31.42 -16.88
C GLU A 23 -6.15 -30.52 -16.85
N THR A 24 -7.04 -30.62 -17.83
CA THR A 24 -8.31 -29.87 -17.87
C THR A 24 -9.46 -30.57 -17.14
N ALA A 25 -9.31 -31.85 -16.79
CA ALA A 25 -10.31 -32.60 -16.01
C ALA A 25 -10.12 -32.52 -14.49
N SER A 26 -9.02 -31.95 -13.98
CA SER A 26 -8.76 -31.82 -12.53
C SER A 26 -9.22 -30.48 -11.92
N PHE A 27 -9.59 -29.49 -12.73
CA PHE A 27 -10.04 -28.19 -12.25
C PHE A 27 -11.53 -28.11 -11.88
N ALA A 28 -12.33 -29.13 -12.21
CA ALA A 28 -13.76 -29.16 -11.89
C ALA A 28 -14.11 -29.78 -10.52
N VAL A 29 -13.13 -30.38 -9.81
CA VAL A 29 -13.37 -31.07 -8.52
C VAL A 29 -12.87 -30.25 -7.30
N ARG A 30 -12.36 -29.03 -7.51
CA ARG A 30 -11.83 -28.18 -6.42
C ARG A 30 -12.70 -26.98 -6.05
N ALA A 31 -14.03 -27.12 -6.19
CA ALA A 31 -15.01 -26.10 -5.83
C ALA A 31 -15.73 -26.36 -4.48
N GLU A 32 -15.35 -27.38 -3.71
CA GLU A 32 -16.01 -27.76 -2.45
C GLU A 32 -15.20 -27.48 -1.17
N GLU A 33 -14.16 -26.65 -1.20
CA GLU A 33 -13.53 -26.16 0.03
C GLU A 33 -14.10 -24.78 0.39
N ILE A 34 -15.37 -24.79 0.76
CA ILE A 34 -16.02 -23.69 1.48
C ILE A 34 -15.31 -23.58 2.83
N GLN A 35 -14.34 -22.67 2.87
CA GLN A 35 -13.75 -22.18 4.09
C GLN A 35 -14.83 -21.43 4.88
N THR A 36 -15.49 -22.14 5.78
CA THR A 36 -16.35 -21.56 6.82
C THR A 36 -15.48 -20.62 7.65
N GLN A 37 -15.65 -19.32 7.42
CA GLN A 37 -15.09 -18.32 8.32
C GLN A 37 -15.70 -18.51 9.71
N PRO A 38 -14.90 -18.59 10.78
CA PRO A 38 -15.44 -18.60 12.13
C PRO A 38 -16.12 -17.26 12.41
N LYS A 39 -17.38 -17.34 12.89
CA LYS A 39 -18.11 -16.22 13.49
C LYS A 39 -17.24 -15.54 14.56
N ALA A 40 -17.00 -14.25 14.38
CA ALA A 40 -16.31 -13.40 15.33
C ALA A 40 -17.29 -12.91 16.42
N ASP A 41 -17.84 -13.84 17.21
CA ASP A 41 -18.74 -13.54 18.33
C ASP A 41 -18.26 -14.32 19.59
N ASP A 42 -17.08 -14.00 20.12
CA ASP A 42 -16.75 -14.27 21.53
C ASP A 42 -15.40 -13.62 21.90
N TYR A 43 -15.44 -12.33 22.25
CA TYR A 43 -14.39 -11.72 23.07
C TYR A 43 -14.98 -11.48 24.46
N PRO A 44 -14.42 -12.08 25.52
CA PRO A 44 -14.89 -11.82 26.88
C PRO A 44 -14.65 -10.36 27.25
N PHE A 45 -15.74 -9.69 27.59
CA PHE A 45 -15.78 -8.39 28.24
C PHE A 45 -14.90 -8.41 29.49
N ILE A 46 -13.79 -7.67 29.48
CA ILE A 46 -12.97 -7.43 30.67
C ILE A 46 -13.61 -6.25 31.42
N PRO A 47 -14.10 -6.45 32.66
CA PRO A 47 -14.63 -5.34 33.44
C PRO A 47 -13.51 -4.36 33.81
N GLU A 48 -13.78 -3.10 33.47
CA GLU A 48 -13.02 -1.91 33.84
C GLU A 48 -12.95 -1.83 35.37
N SER A 49 -11.79 -2.13 35.93
CA SER A 49 -11.55 -2.05 37.37
C SER A 49 -11.48 -0.59 37.80
N ASP A 50 -12.38 -0.23 38.71
CA ASP A 50 -12.38 0.94 39.57
C ASP A 50 -10.98 1.44 39.94
N GLN A 51 -10.66 2.67 39.50
CA GLN A 51 -9.70 3.52 40.20
C GLN A 51 -10.37 4.83 40.57
N ASN A 52 -11.06 4.82 41.71
CA ASN A 52 -11.41 6.03 42.41
C ASN A 52 -11.20 5.85 43.92
N GLN A 53 -10.65 6.91 44.54
CA GLN A 53 -10.56 7.19 45.97
C GLN A 53 -9.53 6.34 46.74
N GLY A 54 -8.61 6.89 47.53
CA GLY A 54 -8.33 8.25 47.95
C GLY A 54 -7.23 8.17 49.02
N ASN A 55 -6.40 9.21 49.12
CA ASN A 55 -5.78 9.64 50.38
C ASN A 55 -5.03 10.94 50.14
N GLN A 56 -5.73 12.06 50.35
CA GLN A 56 -5.05 13.32 50.64
C GLN A 56 -4.73 13.34 52.13
N VAL A 57 -3.47 13.06 52.46
CA VAL A 57 -2.92 13.33 53.79
C VAL A 57 -2.51 14.80 53.82
N ILE A 58 -3.28 15.59 54.57
CA ILE A 58 -2.92 16.96 54.96
C ILE A 58 -1.79 16.85 55.99
N LEU A 59 -0.56 17.24 55.60
CA LEU A 59 0.54 17.46 56.53
C LEU A 59 0.76 18.97 56.74
N GLN A 60 0.69 19.35 58.01
CA GLN A 60 0.89 20.71 58.51
C GLN A 60 2.31 21.22 58.23
N PRO A 61 2.50 22.53 58.01
CA PRO A 61 3.81 23.13 57.90
C PRO A 61 4.47 23.21 59.28
N THR A 62 5.45 22.35 59.55
CA THR A 62 6.35 22.54 60.69
C THR A 62 7.46 23.51 60.29
N SER A 63 7.41 24.72 60.85
CA SER A 63 8.46 25.71 60.77
C SER A 63 9.72 25.22 61.49
N LYS A 64 10.73 24.78 60.73
CA LYS A 64 12.08 24.58 61.25
C LYS A 64 13.11 25.31 60.39
N SER A 65 13.62 26.37 61.02
CA SER A 65 14.95 26.99 60.90
C SER A 65 15.81 26.67 59.66
N PHE A 66 15.85 27.63 58.75
CA PHE A 66 17.04 28.47 58.47
C PHE A 66 18.40 27.89 58.93
N SER A 67 19.12 27.20 58.03
CA SER A 67 20.56 27.41 57.73
C SER A 67 21.19 26.27 56.89
N THR A 68 20.63 25.91 55.74
CA THR A 68 21.29 25.00 54.76
C THR A 68 21.06 25.44 53.30
N ILE A 69 20.86 26.74 53.06
CA ILE A 69 20.68 27.28 51.69
C ILE A 69 22.04 27.71 51.15
N SER A 70 22.91 26.78 50.82
CA SER A 70 24.14 27.06 50.03
C SER A 70 24.73 25.87 49.29
N VAL A 71 24.33 24.62 49.62
CA VAL A 71 24.88 23.41 48.97
C VAL A 71 23.92 22.76 47.97
N GLU A 72 22.61 23.04 48.04
CA GLU A 72 21.60 22.40 47.18
C GLU A 72 21.55 22.98 45.75
N LYS A 73 22.00 24.22 45.56
CA LYS A 73 22.00 24.89 44.25
C LYS A 73 23.04 24.35 43.26
N SER A 74 23.99 23.53 43.70
CA SER A 74 24.96 22.89 42.80
C SER A 74 24.45 21.57 42.20
N LYS A 75 23.56 20.84 42.88
CA LYS A 75 23.02 19.56 42.36
C LYS A 75 21.89 19.76 41.35
N GLU A 76 21.09 20.82 41.50
CA GLU A 76 20.03 21.19 40.56
C GLU A 76 20.60 21.54 39.17
N ASN A 77 21.74 22.25 39.13
CA ASN A 77 22.42 22.61 37.87
C ASN A 77 23.05 21.42 37.11
N ASP A 78 23.22 20.27 37.75
CA ASP A 78 23.78 19.07 37.09
C ASP A 78 22.68 18.12 36.60
N ALA A 79 21.54 18.04 37.29
CA ALA A 79 20.35 17.32 36.83
C ALA A 79 19.75 17.93 35.55
N ASP A 80 19.75 19.26 35.43
CA ASP A 80 19.27 19.96 34.24
C ASP A 80 20.16 19.72 33.01
N LYS A 81 21.47 19.51 33.20
CA LYS A 81 22.40 19.22 32.08
C LYS A 81 22.27 17.79 31.58
N GLU A 82 22.00 16.83 32.46
CA GLU A 82 21.84 15.42 32.09
C GLU A 82 20.57 15.19 31.27
N THR A 83 19.47 15.84 31.65
CA THR A 83 18.20 15.82 30.91
C THR A 83 18.31 16.48 29.52
N ASP A 84 19.07 17.57 29.40
CA ASP A 84 19.35 18.23 28.11
C ASP A 84 20.21 17.36 27.16
N LEU A 85 21.21 16.66 27.70
CA LEU A 85 22.04 15.73 26.92
C LEU A 85 21.23 14.55 26.40
N ALA A 86 20.35 13.99 27.24
CA ALA A 86 19.45 12.91 26.85
C ALA A 86 18.51 13.36 25.73
N GLY A 87 17.90 14.55 25.86
CA GLY A 87 17.05 15.13 24.84
C GLY A 87 17.77 15.34 23.50
N PHE A 88 19.04 15.74 23.53
CA PHE A 88 19.85 15.89 22.31
C PHE A 88 20.13 14.55 21.62
N ARG A 89 20.46 13.49 22.38
CA ARG A 89 20.71 12.15 21.84
C ARG A 89 19.44 11.57 21.19
N ILE A 90 18.29 11.68 21.86
CA ILE A 90 17.00 11.18 21.35
C ILE A 90 16.64 11.89 20.03
N ARG A 91 16.76 13.22 19.97
CA ARG A 91 16.52 13.99 18.73
C ARG A 91 17.44 13.56 17.58
N ARG A 92 18.67 13.13 17.87
CA ARG A 92 19.61 12.64 16.85
C ARG A 92 19.20 11.26 16.35
N ILE A 93 18.82 10.36 17.25
CA ILE A 93 18.36 9.00 16.91
C ILE A 93 17.09 9.07 16.06
N MET A 94 16.10 9.86 16.47
CA MET A 94 14.85 10.06 15.72
C MET A 94 15.12 10.48 14.27
N ARG A 95 16.06 11.40 14.04
CA ARG A 95 16.42 11.83 12.67
C ARG A 95 17.03 10.69 11.85
N TRP A 96 17.95 9.93 12.43
CA TRP A 96 18.54 8.76 11.74
C TRP A 96 17.50 7.69 11.42
N VAL A 97 16.58 7.42 12.35
CA VAL A 97 15.45 6.52 12.11
C VAL A 97 14.58 7.04 10.96
N GLY A 98 14.27 8.33 10.94
CA GLY A 98 13.52 8.94 9.84
C GLY A 98 14.21 8.79 8.48
N TYR A 99 15.53 9.01 8.40
CA TYR A 99 16.28 8.76 7.17
C TYR A 99 16.29 7.28 6.78
N GLY A 100 16.43 6.37 7.74
CA GLY A 100 16.37 4.93 7.50
C GLY A 100 15.01 4.50 6.92
N LEU A 101 13.91 4.97 7.51
CA LEU A 101 12.56 4.70 7.02
C LEU A 101 12.32 5.30 5.62
N PHE A 102 12.86 6.49 5.34
CA PHE A 102 12.76 7.09 4.02
C PHE A 102 13.54 6.31 2.95
N ILE A 103 14.73 5.78 3.29
CA ILE A 103 15.48 4.91 2.37
C ILE A 103 14.72 3.61 2.12
N LEU A 104 14.13 3.01 3.16
CA LEU A 104 13.30 1.81 3.01
C LEU A 104 12.10 2.08 2.10
N TYR A 105 11.41 3.21 2.29
CA TYR A 105 10.37 3.68 1.38
C TYR A 105 10.86 3.75 -0.08
N CYS A 106 12.04 4.33 -0.33
CA CYS A 106 12.60 4.39 -1.70
C CYS A 106 12.87 3.00 -2.29
N VAL A 107 13.29 2.03 -1.47
CA VAL A 107 13.48 0.64 -1.91
C VAL A 107 12.14 0.00 -2.25
N ASP A 108 11.12 0.16 -1.41
CA ASP A 108 9.77 -0.36 -1.66
C ASP A 108 9.17 0.24 -2.94
N VAL A 109 9.34 1.55 -3.15
CA VAL A 109 8.94 2.22 -4.39
C VAL A 109 9.70 1.65 -5.60
N GLY A 110 11.01 1.44 -5.46
CA GLY A 110 11.83 0.84 -6.53
C GLY A 110 11.38 -0.59 -6.87
N TYR A 111 10.97 -1.36 -5.87
CA TYR A 111 10.42 -2.71 -6.05
C TYR A 111 9.06 -2.68 -6.77
N ILE A 112 8.15 -1.78 -6.37
CA ILE A 112 6.83 -1.63 -7.02
C ILE A 112 6.99 -1.23 -8.49
N LEU A 113 7.97 -0.39 -8.82
CA LEU A 113 8.20 0.10 -10.19
C LEU A 113 8.94 -0.90 -11.09
N TYR A 114 9.37 -2.06 -10.57
CA TYR A 114 10.13 -3.06 -11.34
C TYR A 114 9.37 -4.40 -11.41
N PRO A 115 9.00 -4.91 -12.60
CA PRO A 115 9.24 -4.33 -13.93
C PRO A 115 8.27 -3.18 -14.27
N PRO A 116 8.71 -2.15 -15.02
CA PRO A 116 7.85 -1.05 -15.41
C PRO A 116 6.93 -1.44 -16.57
N GLU A 117 5.63 -1.61 -16.30
CA GLU A 117 4.61 -1.90 -17.32
C GLU A 117 3.60 -0.75 -17.47
N PHE A 118 4.08 0.47 -17.78
CA PHE A 118 3.25 1.67 -17.99
C PHE A 118 2.27 1.61 -19.19
N THR A 119 2.15 0.45 -19.84
CA THR A 119 1.15 0.20 -20.89
C THR A 119 0.10 -0.81 -20.45
N ASN A 120 0.32 -1.47 -19.32
CA ASN A 120 -0.59 -2.44 -18.76
C ASN A 120 -1.45 -1.77 -17.69
N ILE A 121 -2.74 -1.62 -17.99
CA ILE A 121 -3.72 -0.93 -17.14
C ILE A 121 -3.84 -1.61 -15.76
N VAL A 122 -3.74 -2.95 -15.72
CA VAL A 122 -3.81 -3.73 -14.48
C VAL A 122 -2.60 -3.43 -13.60
N TRP A 123 -1.40 -3.42 -14.19
CA TRP A 123 -0.18 -3.06 -13.49
C TRP A 123 -0.23 -1.64 -12.95
N GLU A 124 -0.64 -0.66 -13.77
CA GLU A 124 -0.74 0.73 -13.34
C GLU A 124 -1.66 0.91 -12.13
N TYR A 125 -2.83 0.28 -12.17
CA TYR A 125 -3.81 0.36 -11.08
C TYR A 125 -3.28 -0.32 -9.80
N GLN A 126 -2.63 -1.48 -9.93
CA GLN A 126 -2.03 -2.17 -8.79
C GLN A 126 -0.85 -1.38 -8.19
N ALA A 127 0.06 -0.88 -9.03
CA ALA A 127 1.20 -0.08 -8.61
C ALA A 127 0.78 1.22 -7.91
N MET A 128 -0.29 1.88 -8.37
CA MET A 128 -0.89 3.02 -7.65
C MET A 128 -1.39 2.61 -6.27
N GLY A 129 -2.10 1.50 -6.17
CA GLY A 129 -2.57 0.99 -4.89
C GLY A 129 -1.44 0.68 -3.92
N ASP A 130 -0.38 0.03 -4.40
CA ASP A 130 0.78 -0.29 -3.58
C ASP A 130 1.58 0.96 -3.20
N LEU A 131 1.72 1.94 -4.09
CA LEU A 131 2.40 3.20 -3.77
C LEU A 131 1.66 3.98 -2.68
N VAL A 132 0.33 4.03 -2.78
CA VAL A 132 -0.52 4.76 -1.83
C VAL A 132 -0.52 4.11 -0.45
N ARG A 133 -0.37 2.78 -0.36
CA ARG A 133 -0.18 2.07 0.92
C ARG A 133 1.08 2.47 1.67
N LEU A 134 2.08 3.02 0.98
CA LEU A 134 3.32 3.50 1.57
C LEU A 134 3.22 4.93 2.14
N VAL A 135 2.10 5.63 1.94
CA VAL A 135 1.86 6.99 2.45
C VAL A 135 2.12 7.12 3.97
N PRO A 136 1.63 6.21 4.84
CA PRO A 136 1.89 6.33 6.27
C PRO A 136 3.38 6.24 6.62
N THR A 137 4.10 5.29 6.01
CA THR A 137 5.55 5.12 6.17
C THR A 137 6.29 6.39 5.73
N LEU A 138 5.91 6.96 4.60
CA LEU A 138 6.47 8.20 4.08
C LEU A 138 6.20 9.39 5.02
N ALA A 139 4.97 9.52 5.51
CA ALA A 139 4.57 10.59 6.42
C ALA A 139 5.35 10.53 7.74
N ILE A 140 5.44 9.34 8.35
CA ILE A 140 6.22 9.11 9.56
C ILE A 140 7.69 9.46 9.31
N SER A 141 8.27 8.99 8.20
CA SER A 141 9.66 9.29 7.83
C SER A 141 9.93 10.80 7.81
N PHE A 142 9.07 11.57 7.14
CA PHE A 142 9.23 13.02 7.08
C PHE A 142 9.06 13.70 8.44
N ILE A 143 8.06 13.30 9.24
CA ILE A 143 7.87 13.85 10.60
C ILE A 143 9.15 13.67 11.43
N LEU A 144 9.76 12.48 11.41
CA LEU A 144 11.00 12.20 12.14
C LEU A 144 12.21 12.98 11.58
N ILE A 145 12.34 13.10 10.26
CA ILE A 145 13.45 13.84 9.62
C ILE A 145 13.39 15.35 9.96
N PHE A 146 12.19 15.93 9.91
CA PHE A 146 11.98 17.34 10.16
C PHE A 146 11.85 17.69 11.65
N TYR A 147 11.82 16.69 12.53
CA TYR A 147 11.83 16.89 13.98
C TYR A 147 13.11 17.62 14.44
N GLY A 148 12.97 18.64 15.28
CA GLY A 148 14.08 19.43 15.83
C GLY A 148 14.58 20.54 14.88
N GLU A 149 13.79 21.59 14.72
CA GLU A 149 13.84 22.63 13.68
C GLU A 149 15.22 23.27 13.40
N THR A 150 16.07 23.53 14.39
CA THR A 150 17.26 24.38 14.16
C THR A 150 18.50 24.08 14.98
N ALA A 151 18.41 23.26 16.04
CA ALA A 151 19.54 23.03 16.92
C ALA A 151 20.55 22.05 16.28
N ASP A 152 21.73 22.57 15.95
CA ASP A 152 22.95 21.79 15.72
C ASP A 152 22.96 20.89 14.47
N ARG A 153 22.49 21.43 13.32
CA ARG A 153 22.52 20.74 12.02
C ARG A 153 23.75 21.10 11.19
N LYS A 154 24.40 20.09 10.61
CA LYS A 154 25.54 20.28 9.70
C LYS A 154 25.10 20.98 8.41
N LYS A 155 26.02 21.68 7.73
CA LYS A 155 25.73 22.37 6.45
C LYS A 155 25.16 21.41 5.39
N ILE A 156 25.69 20.19 5.31
CA ILE A 156 25.23 19.13 4.39
C ILE A 156 23.80 18.72 4.70
N GLU A 157 23.48 18.50 5.98
CA GLU A 157 22.12 18.14 6.42
C GLU A 157 21.11 19.22 6.01
N ARG A 158 21.47 20.50 6.11
CA ARG A 158 20.60 21.59 5.65
C ARG A 158 20.30 21.55 4.17
N TRP A 159 21.28 21.18 3.34
CA TRP A 159 21.07 21.02 1.91
C TRP A 159 20.16 19.82 1.61
N VAL A 160 20.36 18.70 2.29
CA VAL A 160 19.49 17.52 2.20
C VAL A 160 18.04 17.88 2.57
N LEU A 161 17.82 18.59 3.68
CA LEU A 161 16.48 19.01 4.11
C LEU A 161 15.81 19.96 3.12
N PHE A 162 16.59 20.80 2.44
CA PHE A 162 16.07 21.66 1.38
C PHE A 162 15.52 20.80 0.23
N VAL A 163 16.28 19.80 -0.22
CA VAL A 163 15.86 18.87 -1.28
C VAL A 163 14.65 18.05 -0.84
N LEU A 164 14.69 17.44 0.35
CA LEU A 164 13.58 16.65 0.90
C LEU A 164 12.31 17.49 1.07
N SER A 165 12.44 18.74 1.50
CA SER A 165 11.30 19.64 1.59
C SER A 165 10.66 19.83 0.22
N TRP A 166 11.42 20.12 -0.84
CA TRP A 166 10.85 20.17 -2.20
C TRP A 166 10.29 18.84 -2.69
N ALA A 167 10.93 17.72 -2.33
CA ALA A 167 10.43 16.38 -2.65
C ALA A 167 9.03 16.13 -2.07
N THR A 168 8.72 16.60 -0.86
CA THR A 168 7.36 16.44 -0.29
C THR A 168 6.26 17.02 -1.18
N VAL A 169 6.48 18.19 -1.80
CA VAL A 169 5.51 18.78 -2.74
C VAL A 169 5.43 17.99 -4.03
N LEU A 170 6.58 17.59 -4.57
CA LEU A 170 6.60 16.80 -5.79
C LEU A 170 5.79 15.50 -5.61
N ILE A 171 6.03 14.80 -4.50
CA ILE A 171 5.30 13.57 -4.16
C ILE A 171 3.82 13.85 -3.91
N ALA A 172 3.47 14.97 -3.27
CA ALA A 172 2.07 15.36 -3.09
C ALA A 172 1.34 15.61 -4.40
N VAL A 173 2.00 16.27 -5.36
CA VAL A 173 1.46 16.51 -6.71
C VAL A 173 1.25 15.18 -7.43
N ILE A 174 2.20 14.23 -7.32
CA ILE A 174 2.04 12.88 -7.87
C ILE A 174 0.80 12.19 -7.27
N HIS A 175 0.62 12.22 -5.95
CA HIS A 175 -0.56 11.64 -5.30
C HIS A 175 -1.87 12.31 -5.73
N LEU A 176 -1.86 13.64 -5.92
CA LEU A 176 -3.04 14.34 -6.42
C LEU A 176 -3.36 13.94 -7.87
N LEU A 177 -2.34 13.73 -8.71
CA LEU A 177 -2.49 13.28 -10.09
C LEU A 177 -2.94 11.81 -10.18
N MET A 178 -2.63 11.00 -9.17
CA MET A 178 -3.13 9.62 -9.09
C MET A 178 -4.64 9.54 -8.92
N VAL A 179 -5.30 10.55 -8.35
CA VAL A 179 -6.76 10.55 -8.16
C VAL A 179 -7.52 10.47 -9.50
N PRO A 180 -7.36 11.41 -10.45
CA PRO A 180 -8.03 11.30 -11.74
C PRO A 180 -7.56 10.07 -12.54
N LEU A 181 -6.29 9.69 -12.40
CA LEU A 181 -5.73 8.55 -13.11
C LEU A 181 -6.33 7.21 -12.64
N ALA A 182 -6.49 7.03 -11.33
CA ALA A 182 -7.13 5.84 -10.76
C ALA A 182 -8.58 5.68 -11.21
N LEU A 183 -9.33 6.78 -11.32
CA LEU A 183 -10.72 6.76 -11.80
C LEU A 183 -10.81 6.34 -13.27
N VAL A 184 -9.94 6.89 -14.13
CA VAL A 184 -9.89 6.54 -15.56
C VAL A 184 -9.49 5.07 -15.74
N ASN A 185 -8.50 4.59 -14.99
CA ASN A 185 -8.05 3.20 -15.07
C ASN A 185 -9.11 2.23 -14.54
N ALA A 186 -9.79 2.55 -13.44
CA ALA A 186 -10.90 1.74 -12.93
C ALA A 186 -12.03 1.59 -13.96
N ALA A 187 -12.39 2.69 -14.65
CA ALA A 187 -13.38 2.64 -15.73
C ALA A 187 -12.93 1.74 -16.89
N ARG A 188 -11.66 1.85 -17.33
CA ARG A 188 -11.12 1.00 -18.39
C ARG A 188 -11.07 -0.48 -18.00
N ILE A 189 -10.64 -0.79 -16.78
CA ILE A 189 -10.62 -2.17 -16.26
C ILE A 189 -12.02 -2.76 -16.22
N SER A 190 -13.04 -1.97 -15.86
CA SER A 190 -14.42 -2.46 -15.86
C SER A 190 -14.90 -2.91 -17.24
N VAL A 191 -14.52 -2.18 -18.31
CA VAL A 191 -14.83 -2.55 -19.70
C VAL A 191 -14.08 -3.81 -20.09
N GLN A 192 -12.77 -3.86 -19.83
CA GLN A 192 -11.92 -5.01 -20.15
C GLN A 192 -12.40 -6.30 -19.46
N ASN A 193 -12.78 -6.22 -18.18
CA ASN A 193 -13.31 -7.37 -17.43
C ASN A 193 -14.65 -7.85 -18.00
N ASN A 194 -15.53 -6.93 -18.40
CA ASN A 194 -16.80 -7.28 -19.02
C ASN A 194 -16.61 -7.97 -20.37
N GLU A 195 -15.65 -7.52 -21.18
CA GLU A 195 -15.30 -8.16 -22.46
C GLU A 195 -14.73 -9.57 -22.25
N GLN A 196 -13.84 -9.76 -21.27
CA GLN A 196 -13.28 -11.07 -20.94
C GLN A 196 -14.36 -12.06 -20.47
N ILE A 197 -15.22 -11.64 -19.55
CA ILE A 197 -16.33 -12.48 -19.08
C ILE A 197 -17.26 -12.83 -20.23
N SER A 198 -17.64 -11.84 -21.04
CA SER A 198 -18.56 -12.08 -22.17
C SER A 198 -17.95 -13.04 -23.19
N THR A 199 -16.63 -12.94 -23.44
CA THR A 199 -15.92 -13.87 -24.33
C THR A 199 -15.92 -15.29 -23.77
N GLN A 200 -15.59 -15.46 -22.47
CA GLN A 200 -15.58 -16.78 -21.82
C GLN A 200 -16.98 -17.42 -21.82
N VAL A 201 -18.02 -16.65 -21.48
CA VAL A 201 -19.41 -17.12 -21.47
C VAL A 201 -19.87 -17.50 -22.88
N ASN A 202 -19.52 -16.69 -23.89
CA ASN A 202 -19.87 -17.00 -25.28
C ASN A 202 -19.18 -18.27 -25.77
N GLN A 203 -17.91 -18.49 -25.41
CA GLN A 203 -17.19 -19.72 -25.72
C GLN A 203 -17.83 -20.95 -25.06
N GLN A 204 -18.21 -20.85 -23.78
CA GLN A 204 -18.93 -21.92 -23.08
C GLN A 204 -20.29 -22.21 -23.72
N LYS A 205 -21.04 -21.18 -24.09
CA LYS A 205 -22.32 -21.33 -24.80
C LYS A 205 -22.16 -22.00 -26.15
N GLN A 206 -21.15 -21.63 -26.93
CA GLN A 206 -20.87 -22.26 -28.23
C GLN A 206 -20.51 -23.74 -28.09
N GLN A 207 -19.75 -24.11 -27.05
CA GLN A 207 -19.44 -25.52 -26.77
C GLN A 207 -20.68 -26.31 -26.35
N LEU A 208 -21.55 -25.73 -25.51
CA LEU A 208 -22.82 -26.33 -25.10
C LEU A 208 -23.77 -26.49 -26.30
N GLU A 209 -23.88 -25.48 -27.16
CA GLU A 209 -24.70 -25.53 -28.39
C GLU A 209 -24.18 -26.57 -29.38
N ALA A 210 -22.86 -26.64 -29.60
CA ALA A 210 -22.27 -27.68 -30.45
C ALA A 210 -22.51 -29.10 -29.88
N THR A 211 -22.45 -29.26 -28.56
CA THR A 211 -22.75 -30.53 -27.88
C THR A 211 -24.22 -30.89 -28.02
N GLN A 212 -25.12 -29.91 -27.85
CA GLN A 212 -26.56 -30.09 -28.04
C GLN A 212 -26.88 -30.53 -29.47
N GLU A 213 -26.32 -29.86 -30.48
CA GLU A 213 -26.53 -30.22 -31.89
C GLU A 213 -26.01 -31.62 -32.22
N GLN A 214 -24.86 -32.02 -31.66
CA GLN A 214 -24.33 -33.38 -31.82
C GLN A 214 -25.28 -34.41 -31.20
N LEU A 215 -25.83 -34.12 -30.01
CA LEU A 215 -26.78 -35.00 -29.33
C LEU A 215 -28.14 -35.08 -30.04
N GLU A 216 -28.55 -34.01 -30.70
CA GLU A 216 -29.76 -33.98 -31.50
C GLU A 216 -29.62 -34.82 -32.78
N ARG A 217 -28.44 -34.83 -33.40
CA ARG A 217 -28.11 -35.58 -34.62
C ARG A 217 -27.68 -37.05 -34.39
N ALA A 218 -27.23 -37.40 -33.18
CA ALA A 218 -26.78 -38.76 -32.85
C ALA A 218 -27.90 -39.80 -33.00
N THR A 219 -27.57 -40.97 -33.56
CA THR A 219 -28.50 -42.09 -33.73
C THR A 219 -28.66 -42.91 -32.45
N THR A 220 -29.71 -43.73 -32.38
CA THR A 220 -30.08 -44.54 -31.22
C THR A 220 -28.97 -45.52 -30.79
N GLU A 221 -28.15 -46.01 -31.72
CA GLU A 221 -26.99 -46.85 -31.40
C GLU A 221 -25.84 -46.08 -30.73
N GLU A 222 -25.58 -44.83 -31.12
CA GLU A 222 -24.54 -43.99 -30.50
C GLU A 222 -24.97 -43.55 -29.10
N LEU A 223 -26.25 -43.24 -28.91
CA LEU A 223 -26.84 -42.95 -27.60
C LEU A 223 -26.76 -44.13 -26.62
N ALA A 224 -26.86 -45.37 -27.10
CA ALA A 224 -26.70 -46.57 -26.26
C ALA A 224 -25.28 -46.72 -25.69
N SER A 225 -24.26 -46.19 -26.37
CA SER A 225 -22.87 -46.21 -25.89
C SER A 225 -22.58 -45.16 -24.79
N LEU A 226 -23.46 -44.16 -24.66
CA LEU A 226 -23.37 -43.09 -23.65
C LEU A 226 -24.10 -43.44 -22.34
N ILE A 227 -24.89 -44.52 -22.33
CA ILE A 227 -25.51 -45.02 -21.10
C ILE A 227 -24.39 -45.61 -20.23
N PRO A 228 -24.17 -45.11 -19.01
CA PRO A 228 -23.16 -45.68 -18.12
C PRO A 228 -23.45 -47.16 -17.91
N VAL A 229 -22.51 -48.02 -18.30
CA VAL A 229 -22.59 -49.46 -18.04
C VAL A 229 -22.61 -49.61 -16.51
N PRO A 230 -23.63 -50.26 -15.93
CA PRO A 230 -23.68 -50.45 -14.49
C PRO A 230 -22.40 -51.13 -14.01
N ASP A 231 -21.75 -50.57 -12.99
CA ASP A 231 -20.66 -51.26 -12.31
C ASP A 231 -21.12 -52.65 -11.86
N THR A 232 -20.20 -53.62 -11.81
CA THR A 232 -20.45 -55.05 -11.51
C THR A 232 -21.21 -55.32 -10.20
N GLN A 233 -21.46 -54.29 -9.38
CA GLN A 233 -22.26 -54.30 -8.16
C GLN A 233 -23.74 -53.88 -8.38
N GLY A 234 -24.17 -53.57 -9.60
CA GLY A 234 -25.59 -53.42 -9.96
C GLY A 234 -26.31 -52.19 -9.38
N ASN A 235 -25.58 -51.24 -8.79
CA ASN A 235 -26.17 -50.08 -8.11
C ASN A 235 -25.80 -48.76 -8.81
N LEU A 236 -26.55 -48.42 -9.86
CA LEU A 236 -26.74 -47.03 -10.30
C LEU A 236 -28.19 -46.65 -10.01
N PRO A 237 -28.49 -45.92 -8.92
CA PRO A 237 -29.86 -45.65 -8.50
C PRO A 237 -30.72 -44.85 -9.49
N ASN A 238 -30.16 -44.33 -10.59
CA ASN A 238 -30.86 -43.46 -11.55
C ASN A 238 -30.40 -43.66 -13.01
N ALA A 239 -29.94 -44.86 -13.40
CA ALA A 239 -29.62 -45.12 -14.81
C ALA A 239 -30.90 -45.10 -15.66
N PRO A 240 -30.99 -44.26 -16.72
CA PRO A 240 -32.16 -44.22 -17.60
C PRO A 240 -32.37 -45.60 -18.25
N LYS A 241 -33.60 -46.12 -18.20
CA LYS A 241 -33.91 -47.45 -18.75
C LYS A 241 -34.13 -47.42 -20.26
N ASN A 242 -34.28 -46.23 -20.84
CA ASN A 242 -34.55 -45.99 -22.25
C ASN A 242 -33.61 -44.90 -22.81
N PRO A 243 -32.97 -45.07 -23.99
CA PRO A 243 -32.16 -44.05 -24.64
C PRO A 243 -32.87 -42.70 -24.86
N GLU A 244 -34.19 -42.69 -25.04
CA GLU A 244 -34.96 -41.42 -25.12
C GLU A 244 -34.98 -40.65 -23.80
N GLU A 245 -35.11 -41.35 -22.67
CA GLU A 245 -35.05 -40.73 -21.34
C GLU A 245 -33.66 -40.17 -21.03
N ALA A 246 -32.60 -40.85 -21.47
CA ALA A 246 -31.23 -40.37 -21.35
C ALA A 246 -31.02 -39.06 -22.13
N LYS A 247 -31.55 -38.98 -23.36
CA LYS A 247 -31.49 -37.75 -24.18
C LYS A 247 -32.19 -36.58 -23.51
N VAL A 248 -33.40 -36.78 -22.97
CA VAL A 248 -34.16 -35.74 -22.25
C VAL A 248 -33.43 -35.28 -20.98
N GLN A 249 -32.82 -36.20 -20.23
CA GLN A 249 -32.03 -35.84 -19.04
C GLN A 249 -30.80 -35.01 -19.40
N VAL A 250 -30.07 -35.38 -20.46
CA VAL A 250 -28.89 -34.63 -20.89
C VAL A 250 -29.27 -33.25 -21.40
N ILE A 251 -30.33 -33.12 -22.22
CA ILE A 251 -30.82 -31.81 -22.69
C ILE A 251 -31.24 -30.92 -21.51
N THR A 252 -31.95 -31.47 -20.53
CA THR A 252 -32.33 -30.74 -19.30
C THR A 252 -31.09 -30.25 -18.56
N ARG A 253 -30.08 -31.11 -18.36
CA ARG A 253 -28.82 -30.73 -17.70
C ARG A 253 -28.02 -29.69 -18.49
N LEU A 254 -28.05 -29.73 -19.82
CA LEU A 254 -27.44 -28.69 -20.66
C LEU A 254 -28.16 -27.34 -20.49
N GLY A 255 -29.49 -27.35 -20.39
CA GLY A 255 -30.28 -26.16 -20.08
C GLY A 255 -29.96 -25.57 -18.70
N GLU A 256 -29.89 -26.42 -17.67
CA GLU A 256 -29.47 -26.05 -16.33
C GLU A 256 -28.03 -25.51 -16.31
N ALA A 257 -27.10 -26.15 -17.01
CA ALA A 257 -25.72 -25.71 -17.14
C ALA A 257 -25.62 -24.34 -17.82
N ARG A 258 -26.43 -24.07 -18.85
CA ARG A 258 -26.50 -22.77 -19.52
C ARG A 258 -27.02 -21.69 -18.58
N GLN A 259 -28.09 -21.96 -17.83
CA GLN A 259 -28.64 -21.02 -16.85
C GLN A 259 -27.66 -20.77 -15.69
N ALA A 260 -26.96 -21.81 -15.23
CA ALA A 260 -25.91 -21.69 -14.22
C ALA A 260 -24.74 -20.85 -14.73
N ALA A 261 -24.30 -21.04 -15.98
CA ALA A 261 -23.24 -20.23 -16.59
C ALA A 261 -23.63 -18.74 -16.68
N ASP A 262 -24.87 -18.43 -17.05
CA ASP A 262 -25.37 -17.05 -17.08
C ASP A 262 -25.43 -16.43 -15.69
N THR A 263 -25.93 -17.18 -14.70
CA THR A 263 -25.99 -16.72 -13.30
C THR A 263 -24.59 -16.51 -12.72
N GLN A 264 -23.66 -17.44 -13.00
CA GLN A 264 -22.26 -17.34 -12.57
C GLN A 264 -21.56 -16.15 -13.21
N ALA A 265 -21.82 -15.86 -14.49
CA ALA A 265 -21.28 -14.70 -15.18
C ALA A 265 -21.75 -13.39 -14.55
N GLU A 266 -23.04 -13.29 -14.22
CA GLU A 266 -23.59 -12.09 -13.60
C GLU A 266 -23.03 -11.88 -12.19
N ASN A 267 -23.00 -12.94 -11.37
CA ASN A 267 -22.36 -12.91 -10.05
C ASN A 267 -20.88 -12.53 -10.14
N ALA A 268 -20.14 -13.02 -11.15
CA ALA A 268 -18.74 -12.66 -11.36
C ALA A 268 -18.60 -11.17 -11.72
N ARG A 269 -19.47 -10.64 -12.60
CA ARG A 269 -19.48 -9.21 -12.95
C ARG A 269 -19.76 -8.33 -11.74
N GLU A 270 -20.77 -8.67 -10.94
CA GLU A 270 -21.12 -7.93 -9.72
C GLU A 270 -19.96 -7.92 -8.73
N ASN A 271 -19.39 -9.10 -8.42
CA ASN A 271 -18.25 -9.21 -7.52
C ASN A 271 -17.03 -8.40 -8.00
N LEU A 272 -16.74 -8.40 -9.31
CA LEU A 272 -15.65 -7.59 -9.85
C LEU A 272 -15.95 -6.09 -9.75
N ARG A 273 -17.17 -5.66 -10.03
CA ARG A 273 -17.58 -4.24 -9.91
C ARG A 273 -17.46 -3.76 -8.47
N ASP A 274 -17.94 -4.53 -7.52
CA ASP A 274 -17.89 -4.18 -6.10
C ASP A 274 -16.44 -4.12 -5.59
N ASN A 275 -15.62 -5.10 -5.94
CA ASN A 275 -14.21 -5.11 -5.57
C ASN A 275 -13.44 -3.96 -6.22
N LEU A 276 -13.69 -3.65 -7.50
CA LEU A 276 -13.08 -2.51 -8.18
C LEU A 276 -13.49 -1.20 -7.54
N LEU A 277 -14.77 -0.99 -7.26
CA LEU A 277 -15.27 0.22 -6.62
C LEU A 277 -14.65 0.40 -5.23
N LYS A 278 -14.70 -0.65 -4.40
CA LYS A 278 -14.13 -0.63 -3.03
C LYS A 278 -12.64 -0.29 -3.05
N ASN A 279 -11.89 -0.94 -3.94
CA ASN A 279 -10.47 -0.68 -4.08
C ASN A 279 -10.20 0.73 -4.64
N THR A 280 -10.99 1.20 -5.60
CA THR A 280 -10.81 2.54 -6.21
C THR A 280 -11.06 3.62 -5.16
N VAL A 281 -12.15 3.51 -4.40
CA VAL A 281 -12.47 4.44 -3.32
C VAL A 281 -11.35 4.46 -2.28
N LYS A 282 -10.85 3.28 -1.88
CA LYS A 282 -9.72 3.19 -0.96
C LYS A 282 -8.49 3.92 -1.50
N ILE A 283 -8.08 3.66 -2.73
CA ILE A 283 -6.91 4.28 -3.37
C ILE A 283 -7.08 5.80 -3.46
N VAL A 284 -8.25 6.29 -3.88
CA VAL A 284 -8.54 7.74 -3.99
C VAL A 284 -8.48 8.42 -2.63
N VAL A 285 -9.09 7.83 -1.60
CA VAL A 285 -9.09 8.39 -0.24
C VAL A 285 -7.68 8.44 0.33
N GLU A 286 -6.94 7.33 0.27
CA GLU A 286 -5.57 7.26 0.77
C GLU A 286 -4.62 8.20 0.00
N ALA A 287 -4.77 8.31 -1.33
CA ALA A 287 -3.99 9.24 -2.15
C ALA A 287 -4.28 10.71 -1.80
N PHE A 288 -5.55 11.06 -1.62
CA PHE A 288 -5.96 12.40 -1.25
C PHE A 288 -5.45 12.79 0.15
N ILE A 289 -5.62 11.92 1.14
CA ILE A 289 -5.10 12.13 2.50
C ILE A 289 -3.58 12.28 2.46
N GLY A 290 -2.89 11.43 1.70
CA GLY A 290 -1.44 11.51 1.51
C GLY A 290 -0.99 12.85 0.92
N ALA A 291 -1.65 13.32 -0.13
CA ALA A 291 -1.38 14.62 -0.74
C ALA A 291 -1.54 15.77 0.28
N VAL A 292 -2.63 15.77 1.05
CA VAL A 292 -2.89 16.81 2.08
C VAL A 292 -1.81 16.80 3.16
N ILE A 293 -1.45 15.63 3.70
CA ILE A 293 -0.41 15.50 4.74
C ILE A 293 0.96 15.97 4.22
N LEU A 294 1.32 15.62 2.99
CA LEU A 294 2.58 16.03 2.38
C LEU A 294 2.64 17.54 2.10
N ILE A 295 1.54 18.14 1.61
CA ILE A 295 1.43 19.61 1.45
C ILE A 295 1.55 20.31 2.80
N TYR A 296 0.89 19.79 3.83
CA TYR A 296 0.97 20.32 5.19
C TYR A 296 2.41 20.23 5.73
N THR A 297 3.06 19.09 5.55
CA THR A 297 4.48 18.89 5.90
C THR A 297 5.39 19.89 5.17
N TRP A 298 5.14 20.14 3.88
CA TRP A 298 5.86 21.17 3.15
C TRP A 298 5.64 22.58 3.72
N ALA A 299 4.41 22.90 4.12
CA ALA A 299 4.07 24.18 4.72
C ALA A 299 4.76 24.37 6.08
N LEU A 300 4.82 23.32 6.91
CA LEU A 300 5.54 23.33 8.18
C LEU A 300 7.07 23.44 7.99
N THR A 301 7.62 22.83 6.95
CA THR A 301 9.06 22.85 6.67
C THR A 301 9.55 24.10 5.96
N ARG A 302 8.77 25.19 5.98
CA ARG A 302 9.16 26.50 5.41
C ARG A 302 10.49 27.02 5.96
N TRP A 303 10.83 26.69 7.20
CA TRP A 303 12.11 27.05 7.82
C TRP A 303 13.31 26.43 7.08
N ALA A 304 13.19 25.19 6.59
CA ALA A 304 14.26 24.48 5.87
C ALA A 304 14.59 25.15 4.53
N ARG A 305 13.61 25.83 3.93
CA ARG A 305 13.76 26.57 2.66
C ARG A 305 14.26 28.00 2.82
N ARG A 306 14.11 28.61 4.00
CA ARG A 306 14.58 29.99 4.23
C ARG A 306 16.11 29.99 4.34
N ARG A 307 16.78 30.59 3.35
CA ARG A 307 18.24 30.90 3.32
C ARG A 307 18.72 31.84 4.44
N LYS A 308 18.04 31.95 5.59
CA LYS A 308 18.44 32.90 6.63
C LYS A 308 19.78 32.49 7.22
N SER A 309 20.78 33.31 6.88
CA SER A 309 22.14 33.37 7.41
C SER A 309 22.13 33.72 8.91
N TYR A 310 21.60 32.83 9.74
CA TYR A 310 21.52 33.04 11.19
C TYR A 310 22.89 32.98 11.89
N GLY A 311 23.95 32.54 11.19
CA GLY A 311 25.29 32.40 11.77
C GLY A 311 26.26 33.56 11.54
N ARG A 312 25.88 34.66 10.88
CA ARG A 312 26.81 35.78 10.64
C ARG A 312 26.27 37.15 11.01
N ASN A 313 24.96 37.32 10.97
CA ASN A 313 24.35 38.63 11.20
C ASN A 313 24.06 38.90 12.68
N ALA A 314 23.87 37.90 13.54
CA ALA A 314 23.63 38.14 14.97
C ALA A 314 24.89 38.66 15.68
N GLU A 315 26.05 38.03 15.46
CA GLU A 315 27.34 38.54 15.97
C GLU A 315 27.74 39.86 15.31
N THR A 316 27.60 40.02 13.99
CA THR A 316 27.95 41.32 13.36
C THR A 316 26.96 42.44 13.70
N LEU A 317 25.69 42.14 13.99
CA LEU A 317 24.75 43.14 14.54
C LEU A 317 25.06 43.47 16.00
N ALA A 318 25.47 42.50 16.81
CA ALA A 318 25.92 42.74 18.19
C ALA A 318 27.21 43.59 18.20
N ILE A 319 28.21 43.19 17.41
CA ILE A 319 29.49 43.90 17.26
C ILE A 319 29.28 45.30 16.65
N SER A 320 28.41 45.46 15.65
CA SER A 320 28.14 46.80 15.07
C SER A 320 27.32 47.70 16.00
N LYS A 321 26.35 47.17 16.76
CA LYS A 321 25.62 47.94 17.78
C LYS A 321 26.56 48.36 18.93
N GLN A 322 27.44 47.47 19.38
CA GLN A 322 28.42 47.76 20.42
C GLN A 322 29.46 48.79 19.93
N GLY A 323 29.97 48.64 18.69
CA GLY A 323 30.88 49.61 18.08
C GLY A 323 30.26 51.01 17.88
N LYS A 324 28.98 51.08 17.49
CA LYS A 324 28.25 52.37 17.39
C LYS A 324 28.06 53.05 18.75
N ARG A 325 27.79 52.28 19.82
CA ARG A 325 27.69 52.82 21.19
C ARG A 325 29.02 53.40 21.68
N LEU A 326 30.14 52.70 21.41
CA LEU A 326 31.48 53.19 21.77
C LEU A 326 31.85 54.49 21.02
N ARG A 327 31.54 54.60 19.72
CA ARG A 327 31.78 55.84 18.96
C ARG A 327 30.93 57.02 19.46
N LYS A 328 29.69 56.78 19.91
CA LYS A 328 28.82 57.84 20.45
C LYS A 328 29.35 58.36 21.80
N ASN A 329 29.80 57.47 22.68
CA ASN A 329 30.34 57.84 23.99
C ASN A 329 31.71 58.55 23.89
N GLY A 330 32.56 58.16 22.95
CA GLY A 330 33.85 58.83 22.72
C GLY A 330 33.72 60.29 22.27
N LYS A 331 32.70 60.63 21.48
CA LYS A 331 32.46 62.01 21.04
C LYS A 331 31.94 62.92 22.17
N ALA A 332 31.11 62.39 23.06
CA ALA A 332 30.60 63.14 24.22
C ALA A 332 31.75 63.57 25.15
N ASN A 333 32.71 62.67 25.44
CA ASN A 333 33.84 62.96 26.33
C ASN A 333 34.87 63.95 25.73
N LYS A 334 34.99 64.01 24.40
CA LYS A 334 35.89 64.99 23.75
C LYS A 334 35.35 66.43 23.82
N SER A 335 34.03 66.59 23.81
CA SER A 335 33.38 67.91 23.92
C SER A 335 33.40 68.51 25.33
N SER A 336 33.42 67.69 26.38
CA SER A 336 33.52 68.15 27.77
C SER A 336 34.94 68.55 28.19
N ARG A 337 35.99 67.99 27.56
CA ARG A 337 37.38 68.41 27.83
C ARG A 337 37.72 69.78 27.26
N LEU A 338 37.14 70.17 26.13
CA LEU A 338 37.37 71.49 25.51
C LEU A 338 36.67 72.65 26.25
N ARG A 339 35.75 72.37 27.19
CA ARG A 339 35.09 73.39 28.02
C ARG A 339 35.74 73.61 29.40
N ARG A 340 36.82 72.89 29.72
CA ARG A 340 37.58 73.03 30.98
C ARG A 340 38.94 73.72 30.81
N SER A 341 39.30 74.11 29.59
CA SER A 341 40.59 74.75 29.26
C SER A 341 40.44 76.22 28.84
N VAL A 342 39.30 76.84 29.17
CA VAL A 342 39.03 78.27 29.09
C VAL A 342 38.47 78.65 30.44
#